data_AF-A0AAE0XBQ9-F1
#
_entry.id   AF-A0AAE0XBQ9-F1
#
_cell.length_a   1.000
_cell.length_b   1.000
_cell.length_c   1.000
_cell.angle_alpha   90.00
_cell.angle_beta   90.00
_cell.angle_gamma   90.00
#
_symmetry.space_group_name_H-M   'P 1'
#
loop_
_entity.id
_entity.type
_entity.pdbx_description
1 polymer ?
#
loop_
_entity_poly.entity_id
_entity_poly.type
_entity_poly.pdbx_seq_one_letter_code
_entity_poly.pdbx_strand_id
1 'polypeptide(L)'
;MRFLGRYISTGVGLWTVIDGNVYDLTDYCPSHPGGENIILQYAELDATDEFKKSHATWEEYLRDFEHLKVGPMVPERDPGTDAGLGEREILLNGWVYEIGEKLYKNKHTRRLYHDLHDQFEPYFKTDITPLFHNDRPRDSSHS
;
A
#
# COMPACT_ATOMS: atom_id res chain seq x y z
N MET A 1 -5.64 -0.69 6.68
CA MET A 1 -4.60 -1.12 5.72
C MET A 1 -4.22 0.11 4.91
N ARG A 2 -3.05 0.71 5.17
CA ARG A 2 -2.51 1.81 4.38
C ARG A 2 -1.18 1.40 3.79
N PHE A 3 -0.76 2.13 2.78
CA PHE A 3 0.45 1.88 2.03
C PHE A 3 1.51 2.86 2.47
N LEU A 4 2.77 2.42 2.59
CA LEU A 4 3.91 3.30 2.83
C LEU A 4 3.94 4.47 1.81
N GLY A 5 3.46 4.23 0.58
CA GLY A 5 3.25 5.22 -0.47
C GLY A 5 2.33 6.41 -0.11
N ARG A 6 1.30 6.22 0.73
CA ARG A 6 0.38 7.31 1.15
C ARG A 6 1.04 8.31 2.10
N TYR A 7 2.17 7.94 2.68
CA TYR A 7 2.90 8.82 3.60
C TYR A 7 4.11 9.49 2.96
N ILE A 8 4.38 9.17 1.68
CA ILE A 8 5.27 9.94 0.78
C ILE A 8 4.48 10.73 -0.29
N SER A 9 3.16 10.52 -0.41
CA SER A 9 2.25 11.33 -1.23
C SER A 9 0.96 11.62 -0.45
N THR A 10 0.81 12.87 0.00
CA THR A 10 -0.27 13.36 0.87
C THR A 10 -1.60 13.67 0.15
N GLY A 11 -1.78 13.18 -1.08
CA GLY A 11 -2.97 13.45 -1.88
C GLY A 11 -4.22 12.63 -1.51
N VAL A 12 -5.41 13.19 -1.80
CA VAL A 12 -6.65 12.44 -1.95
C VAL A 12 -6.56 11.74 -3.31
N GLY A 13 -6.41 10.42 -3.32
CA GLY A 13 -6.30 9.63 -4.56
C GLY A 13 -7.19 8.40 -4.53
N LEU A 14 -7.59 7.93 -5.71
CA LEU A 14 -8.42 6.74 -5.90
C LEU A 14 -7.53 5.51 -6.00
N TRP A 15 -7.38 4.79 -4.90
CA TRP A 15 -6.41 3.69 -4.82
C TRP A 15 -7.11 2.36 -4.63
N THR A 16 -6.48 1.29 -5.09
CA THR A 16 -6.98 -0.07 -4.89
C THR A 16 -5.84 -1.07 -4.75
N VAL A 17 -6.12 -2.24 -4.17
CA VAL A 17 -5.17 -3.35 -4.14
C VAL A 17 -5.51 -4.36 -5.23
N ILE A 18 -4.50 -4.72 -6.01
CA ILE A 18 -4.58 -5.83 -6.97
C ILE A 18 -3.33 -6.70 -6.80
N ASP A 19 -3.56 -7.97 -6.52
CA ASP A 19 -2.53 -9.00 -6.32
C ASP A 19 -1.47 -8.60 -5.27
N GLY A 20 -1.93 -8.01 -4.15
CA GLY A 20 -1.07 -7.57 -3.06
C GLY A 20 -0.23 -6.32 -3.35
N ASN A 21 -0.50 -5.63 -4.46
CA ASN A 21 0.12 -4.36 -4.81
C ASN A 21 -0.92 -3.25 -4.86
N VAL A 22 -0.45 -2.04 -4.61
CA VAL A 22 -1.22 -0.81 -4.58
C VAL A 22 -1.15 -0.15 -5.93
N TYR A 23 -2.28 0.30 -6.44
CA TYR A 23 -2.37 1.07 -7.67
C TYR A 23 -3.04 2.40 -7.39
N ASP A 24 -2.44 3.48 -7.89
CA ASP A 24 -3.08 4.80 -7.95
C ASP A 24 -3.84 4.90 -9.27
N LEU A 25 -5.17 4.87 -9.19
CA LEU A 25 -6.07 4.96 -10.33
C LEU A 25 -6.68 6.35 -10.47
N THR A 26 -6.18 7.36 -9.75
CA THR A 26 -6.76 8.72 -9.73
C THR A 26 -6.95 9.27 -11.14
N ASP A 27 -5.88 9.25 -11.95
CA ASP A 27 -5.93 9.77 -13.32
C ASP A 27 -6.48 8.75 -14.33
N TYR A 28 -6.40 7.46 -14.02
CA TYR A 28 -6.86 6.40 -14.90
C TYR A 28 -8.38 6.18 -14.85
N CYS A 29 -9.01 6.43 -13.69
CA CYS A 29 -10.41 6.12 -13.43
C CYS A 29 -11.39 6.58 -14.52
N PRO A 30 -11.32 7.84 -15.02
CA PRO A 30 -12.26 8.32 -16.04
C PRO A 30 -12.10 7.60 -17.39
N SER A 31 -10.95 6.96 -17.62
CA SER A 31 -10.61 6.27 -18.86
C SER A 31 -10.84 4.76 -18.80
N HIS A 32 -11.32 4.24 -17.67
CA HIS A 32 -11.50 2.80 -17.51
C HIS A 32 -12.61 2.25 -18.43
N PRO A 33 -12.34 1.23 -19.27
CA PRO A 33 -13.32 0.71 -20.23
C PRO A 33 -14.62 0.18 -19.59
N GLY A 34 -14.56 -0.31 -18.35
CA GLY A 34 -15.73 -0.76 -17.57
C GLY A 34 -16.51 0.37 -16.90
N GLY A 35 -16.08 1.62 -17.08
CA GLY A 35 -16.62 2.82 -16.42
C GLY A 35 -15.96 3.12 -15.07
N GLU A 36 -16.10 4.36 -14.61
CA GLU A 36 -15.55 4.83 -13.33
C GLU A 36 -16.23 4.18 -12.11
N ASN A 37 -17.54 3.91 -12.22
CA ASN A 37 -18.36 3.44 -11.09
C ASN A 37 -17.84 2.13 -10.49
N ILE A 38 -17.34 1.21 -11.31
CA ILE A 38 -16.81 -0.05 -10.80
C ILE A 38 -15.49 0.18 -10.04
N ILE A 39 -14.62 1.10 -10.49
CA ILE A 39 -13.39 1.41 -9.74
C ILE A 39 -13.74 2.08 -8.41
N LEU A 40 -14.68 3.04 -8.42
CA LEU A 40 -15.10 3.76 -7.21
C LEU A 40 -15.67 2.81 -6.14
N GLN A 41 -16.31 1.70 -6.52
CA GLN A 41 -16.78 0.67 -5.57
C GLN A 41 -15.63 -0.04 -4.83
N TYR A 42 -14.44 -0.08 -5.41
CA TYR A 42 -13.24 -0.69 -4.82
C TYR A 42 -12.20 0.33 -4.36
N ALA A 43 -12.60 1.59 -4.18
CA ALA A 43 -11.76 2.61 -3.59
C ALA A 43 -11.31 2.17 -2.18
N GLU A 44 -10.00 2.18 -1.95
CA GLU A 44 -9.35 1.76 -0.70
C GLU A 44 -9.58 0.28 -0.31
N LEU A 45 -10.08 -0.55 -1.24
CA LEU A 45 -10.33 -1.98 -1.03
C LEU A 45 -9.38 -2.86 -1.84
N ASP A 46 -9.35 -4.15 -1.50
CA ASP A 46 -8.72 -5.19 -2.32
C ASP A 46 -9.69 -5.65 -3.42
N ALA A 47 -9.37 -5.29 -4.66
CA ALA A 47 -10.13 -5.61 -5.85
C ALA A 47 -9.62 -6.86 -6.58
N THR A 48 -8.65 -7.59 -6.02
CA THR A 48 -7.93 -8.66 -6.73
C THR A 48 -8.86 -9.67 -7.40
N ASP A 49 -9.86 -10.17 -6.67
CA ASP A 49 -10.75 -11.20 -7.18
C ASP A 49 -11.63 -10.68 -8.32
N GLU A 50 -12.13 -9.46 -8.20
CA GLU A 50 -13.03 -8.85 -9.20
C GLU A 50 -12.27 -8.38 -10.44
N PHE A 51 -11.05 -7.89 -10.24
CA PHE A 51 -10.11 -7.62 -11.32
C PHE A 51 -9.83 -8.89 -12.13
N LYS A 52 -9.47 -10.00 -11.47
CA LYS A 52 -9.15 -11.27 -12.13
C LYS A 52 -10.35 -11.90 -12.85
N LYS A 53 -11.58 -11.74 -12.32
CA LYS A 53 -12.81 -12.20 -13.00
C LYS A 53 -13.09 -11.42 -14.29
N SER A 54 -12.80 -10.12 -14.29
CA SER A 54 -13.17 -9.22 -15.39
C SER A 54 -12.06 -9.10 -16.45
N HIS A 55 -10.81 -9.40 -16.11
CA HIS A 55 -9.64 -9.25 -16.99
C HIS A 55 -9.00 -10.63 -17.25
N ALA A 56 -9.37 -11.26 -18.37
CA ALA A 56 -8.93 -12.64 -18.69
C ALA A 56 -7.40 -12.80 -18.75
N THR A 57 -6.67 -11.80 -19.23
CA THR A 57 -5.20 -11.74 -19.24
C THR A 57 -4.66 -10.78 -18.17
N TRP A 58 -5.18 -10.87 -16.95
CA TRP A 58 -4.88 -9.94 -15.84
C TRP A 58 -3.38 -9.69 -15.61
N GLU A 59 -2.51 -10.70 -15.77
CA GLU A 59 -1.04 -10.53 -15.62
C GLU A 59 -0.45 -9.60 -16.69
N GLU A 60 -0.98 -9.60 -17.91
CA GLU A 60 -0.55 -8.70 -18.99
C GLU A 60 -1.03 -7.27 -18.71
N TYR A 61 -2.27 -7.10 -18.27
CA TYR A 61 -2.77 -5.79 -17.85
C TYR A 61 -1.91 -5.20 -16.73
N LEU A 62 -1.57 -5.98 -15.69
CA LEU A 62 -0.71 -5.47 -14.62
C LEU A 62 0.67 -5.04 -15.14
N ARG A 63 1.21 -5.71 -16.16
CA ARG A 63 2.47 -5.33 -16.80
C ARG A 63 2.34 -4.02 -17.57
N ASP A 64 1.27 -3.86 -18.34
CA ASP A 64 1.03 -2.65 -19.15
C ASP A 64 0.76 -1.42 -18.26
N PHE A 65 0.13 -1.63 -17.10
CA PHE A 65 -0.21 -0.61 -16.12
C PHE A 65 0.74 -0.54 -14.92
N GLU A 66 1.97 -1.08 -15.04
CA GLU A 66 2.98 -1.04 -13.96
C GLU A 66 3.29 0.40 -13.52
N HIS A 67 3.12 1.40 -14.39
CA HIS A 67 3.32 2.81 -14.06
C HIS A 67 2.29 3.38 -13.06
N LEU A 68 1.12 2.73 -12.90
CA LEU A 68 0.12 3.09 -11.89
C LEU A 68 0.43 2.45 -10.52
N LYS A 69 1.36 1.49 -10.48
CA LYS A 69 1.70 0.76 -9.27
C LYS A 69 2.53 1.64 -8.35
N VAL A 70 2.02 1.83 -7.14
CA VAL A 70 2.71 2.58 -6.08
C VAL A 70 3.69 1.68 -5.32
N GLY A 71 3.34 0.42 -5.10
CA GLY A 71 4.20 -0.52 -4.36
C GLY A 71 3.44 -1.70 -3.75
N PRO A 72 4.06 -2.44 -2.82
CA PRO A 72 3.39 -3.54 -2.14
C PRO A 72 2.43 -3.06 -1.03
N MET A 73 1.39 -3.85 -0.78
CA MET A 73 0.52 -3.68 0.39
C MET A 73 1.23 -4.15 1.65
N VAL A 74 1.25 -3.31 2.70
CA VAL A 74 1.91 -3.64 3.98
C VAL A 74 0.88 -3.65 5.11
N PRO A 75 0.85 -4.67 5.99
CA PRO A 75 -0.04 -4.70 7.14
C PRO A 75 0.35 -3.58 8.09
N GLU A 76 -0.66 -2.87 8.58
CA GLU A 76 -0.48 -1.87 9.61
C GLU A 76 -1.27 -2.26 10.86
N ARG A 77 -0.85 -1.74 12.01
CA ARG A 77 -1.63 -1.76 13.24
C ARG A 77 -1.48 -0.43 13.98
N ASP A 78 -2.47 -0.15 14.82
CA ASP A 78 -2.30 0.87 15.85
C ASP A 78 -1.16 0.42 16.78
N PRO A 79 -0.21 1.32 17.14
CA PRO A 79 0.85 0.98 18.08
C PRO A 79 0.31 0.47 19.43
N GLY A 80 -0.92 0.82 19.81
CA GLY A 80 -1.47 0.60 21.14
C GLY A 80 -0.75 1.43 22.18
N THR A 81 -1.24 1.47 23.41
CA THR A 81 -0.62 2.28 24.47
C THR A 81 0.72 1.71 24.95
N ASP A 82 0.97 0.40 24.80
CA ASP A 82 2.15 -0.25 25.41
C ASP A 82 2.78 -1.39 24.58
N ALA A 83 2.29 -1.67 23.37
CA ALA A 83 2.87 -2.71 22.51
C ALA A 83 3.99 -2.10 21.68
N GLY A 84 5.21 -2.06 22.24
CA GLY A 84 6.42 -1.64 21.51
C GLY A 84 6.59 -2.33 20.14
N LEU A 85 7.52 -1.84 19.33
CA LEU A 85 7.74 -2.37 17.98
C LEU A 85 8.36 -3.77 18.01
N GLY A 86 7.78 -4.69 17.24
CA GLY A 86 8.32 -6.02 16.97
C GLY A 86 9.55 -5.99 16.05
N GLU A 87 10.24 -7.13 15.96
CA GLU A 87 11.56 -7.25 15.30
C GLU A 87 11.62 -6.83 13.83
N ARG A 88 10.49 -6.82 13.12
CA ARG A 88 10.38 -6.39 11.71
C ARG A 88 9.35 -5.29 11.53
N GLU A 89 9.09 -4.53 12.59
CA GLU A 89 8.13 -3.44 12.58
C GLU A 89 8.84 -2.08 12.52
N ILE A 90 8.23 -1.12 11.84
CA ILE A 90 8.64 0.29 11.81
C ILE A 90 7.47 1.16 12.27
N LEU A 91 7.76 2.30 12.90
CA LEU A 91 6.76 3.34 13.17
C LEU A 91 6.89 4.44 12.11
N LEU A 92 5.80 4.76 11.42
CA LEU A 92 5.74 5.85 10.45
C LEU A 92 4.43 6.62 10.63
N ASN A 93 4.53 7.91 10.92
CA ASN A 93 3.43 8.83 11.19
C ASN A 93 2.47 8.34 12.30
N GLY A 94 3.00 7.54 13.23
CA GLY A 94 2.27 6.92 14.35
C GLY A 94 1.47 5.68 14.01
N TRP A 95 1.71 5.08 12.84
CA TRP A 95 1.22 3.75 12.49
C TRP A 95 2.38 2.77 12.48
N VAL A 96 2.14 1.54 12.94
CA VAL A 96 3.12 0.47 12.94
C VAL A 96 2.94 -0.38 11.69
N TYR A 97 4.01 -0.62 10.95
CA TYR A 97 4.00 -1.44 9.73
C TYR A 97 4.84 -2.70 9.93
N GLU A 98 4.27 -3.87 9.62
CA GLU A 98 4.98 -5.16 9.66
C GLU A 98 5.67 -5.44 8.32
N ILE A 99 7.00 -5.30 8.27
CA ILE A 99 7.85 -5.58 7.11
C ILE A 99 8.33 -7.04 7.17
N GLY A 100 7.37 -7.97 7.21
CA GLY A 100 7.61 -9.34 7.62
C GLY A 100 6.91 -10.43 6.80
N GLU A 101 7.07 -11.68 7.24
CA GLU A 101 6.73 -12.89 6.47
C GLU A 101 5.25 -13.04 6.08
N LYS A 102 4.35 -12.35 6.77
CA LYS A 102 2.91 -12.37 6.45
C LYS A 102 2.58 -11.74 5.09
N LEU A 103 3.57 -11.15 4.45
CA LEU A 103 3.50 -10.57 3.13
C LEU A 103 3.65 -11.59 1.99
N TYR A 104 4.24 -12.75 2.25
CA TYR A 104 4.49 -13.78 1.23
C TYR A 104 3.22 -14.55 0.86
N LYS A 105 2.29 -13.93 0.13
CA LYS A 105 1.07 -14.61 -0.35
C LYS A 105 1.31 -15.48 -1.59
N ASN A 106 2.25 -15.13 -2.46
CA ASN A 106 2.54 -15.89 -3.68
C ASN A 106 3.97 -15.65 -4.22
N LYS A 107 4.36 -16.40 -5.25
CA LYS A 107 5.69 -16.29 -5.90
C LYS A 107 5.97 -14.90 -6.49
N HIS A 108 4.93 -14.17 -6.92
CA HIS A 108 5.07 -12.87 -7.56
C HIS A 108 5.42 -11.79 -6.55
N THR A 109 4.86 -11.88 -5.34
CA THR A 109 5.12 -10.90 -4.30
C THR A 109 6.41 -11.15 -3.53
N ARG A 110 6.98 -12.36 -3.60
CA ARG A 110 8.21 -12.74 -2.88
C ARG A 110 9.38 -11.78 -3.12
N ARG A 111 9.68 -11.44 -4.38
CA ARG A 111 10.81 -10.56 -4.70
C ARG A 111 10.58 -9.14 -4.16
N LEU A 112 9.37 -8.60 -4.35
CA LEU A 112 8.97 -7.29 -3.86
C LEU A 112 9.18 -7.15 -2.35
N TYR A 113 8.89 -8.21 -1.60
CA TYR A 113 9.05 -8.20 -0.14
C TYR A 113 10.49 -8.40 0.33
N HIS A 114 11.34 -9.08 -0.44
CA HIS A 114 12.79 -9.07 -0.19
C HIS A 114 13.34 -7.65 -0.37
N ASP A 115 13.00 -6.98 -1.47
CA ASP A 115 13.47 -5.62 -1.74
C ASP A 115 12.99 -4.64 -0.64
N LEU A 116 11.73 -4.77 -0.19
CA LEU A 116 11.17 -3.98 0.91
C LEU A 116 11.85 -4.28 2.25
N HIS A 117 12.12 -5.55 2.55
CA HIS A 117 12.85 -5.95 3.74
C HIS A 117 14.23 -5.31 3.77
N ASP A 118 15.02 -5.47 2.71
CA ASP A 118 16.39 -4.98 2.63
C ASP A 118 16.46 -3.45 2.74
N GLN A 119 15.44 -2.77 2.19
CA GLN A 119 15.30 -1.31 2.31
C GLN A 119 15.07 -0.87 3.76
N PHE A 120 14.23 -1.59 4.53
CA PHE A 120 13.79 -1.17 5.87
C PHE A 120 14.50 -1.87 7.03
N GLU A 121 15.29 -2.90 6.77
CA GLU A 121 16.08 -3.64 7.77
C GLU A 121 16.90 -2.71 8.67
N PRO A 122 17.61 -1.68 8.16
CA PRO A 122 18.36 -0.75 9.01
C PRO A 122 17.49 0.07 9.98
N TYR A 123 16.18 0.09 9.77
CA TYR A 123 15.23 0.91 10.51
C TYR A 123 14.23 0.11 11.35
N PHE A 124 14.34 -1.22 11.41
CA PHE A 124 13.45 -2.02 12.24
C PHE A 124 13.50 -1.57 13.70
N LYS A 125 12.33 -1.59 14.34
CA LYS A 125 12.08 -1.13 15.71
C LYS A 125 12.35 0.36 15.93
N THR A 126 12.36 1.16 14.87
CA THR A 126 12.54 2.61 14.97
C THR A 126 11.35 3.40 14.44
N ASP A 127 11.26 4.65 14.90
CA ASP A 127 10.41 5.66 14.29
C ASP A 127 11.13 6.30 13.11
N ILE A 128 10.69 5.97 11.90
CA ILE A 128 11.25 6.49 10.67
C ILE A 128 10.56 7.76 10.20
N THR A 129 9.51 8.22 10.90
CA THR A 129 8.80 9.47 10.59
C THR A 129 9.74 10.66 10.31
N PRO A 130 10.84 10.87 11.07
CA PRO A 130 11.80 11.93 10.80
C PRO A 130 12.49 11.86 9.43
N LEU A 131 12.64 10.66 8.86
CA LEU A 131 13.28 10.46 7.55
C LEU A 131 12.39 10.92 6.39
N PHE A 132 11.09 11.08 6.62
CA PHE A 132 10.09 11.47 5.62
C PHE A 132 9.56 12.90 5.82
N HIS A 133 10.15 13.68 6.72
CA HIS A 133 9.69 15.05 6.99
C HIS A 133 10.21 16.07 5.96
N ASN A 134 9.41 16.20 4.88
CA ASN A 134 8.96 17.41 4.16
C ASN A 134 7.68 16.91 3.44
N ASP A 135 6.42 17.21 3.80
CA ASP A 135 5.75 18.40 4.35
C ASP A 135 4.55 18.00 5.25
N ARG A 136 4.22 18.85 6.24
CA ARG A 136 3.28 18.70 7.38
C ARG A 136 1.77 18.68 6.98
N PRO A 137 0.77 18.59 7.91
CA PRO A 137 0.68 18.02 9.27
C PRO A 137 -0.42 16.94 9.42
N ARG A 138 -0.47 16.23 10.56
CA ARG A 138 -1.61 15.41 11.00
C ARG A 138 -2.88 16.27 11.09
N ASP A 139 -3.90 15.96 10.29
CA ASP A 139 -5.24 16.41 10.64
C ASP A 139 -5.77 15.51 11.77
N SER A 140 -5.94 16.14 12.92
CA SER A 140 -6.60 15.58 14.09
C SER A 140 -8.09 15.90 14.00
N SER A 141 -8.88 14.94 13.54
CA SER A 141 -10.33 14.98 13.74
C SER A 141 -10.85 13.58 14.09
N HIS A 142 -10.77 13.24 15.37
CA HIS A 142 -11.80 12.42 16.01
C HIS A 142 -12.54 13.34 16.98
N SER A 143 -13.83 13.55 16.73
CA SER A 143 -14.84 14.01 17.68
C SER A 143 -16.06 13.15 17.48
#